data_AF-A0A4U5P7E9-F1
#
_entry.id   AF-A0A4U5P7E9-F1
#
_cell.length_a   1.000
_cell.length_b   1.000
_cell.length_c   1.000
_cell.angle_alpha   90.00
_cell.angle_beta   90.00
_cell.angle_gamma   90.00
#
_symmetry.space_group_name_H-M   'P 1'
#
loop_
_entity.id
_entity.type
_entity.pdbx_description
1 polymer ?
#
loop_
_entity_poly.entity_id
_entity_poly.type
_entity_poly.pdbx_seq_one_letter_code
_entity_poly.pdbx_strand_id
1 'polypeptide(L)'
;MMKLYITKDEIAADLKEHVIKPVIPEKNLDKKIIFHLNPSGRFVIGGPHTCDAGLTGRKIIIDTYGGWGAHGGGAFSGKDPTKVDRSGACIVRQAGRSIVASGLARRCIVQVSYAIGVPEPLSVLVDTYGTGKIPDKEILSIVKENFDFRPGMIAISLDLKRGGNGRFLKTAAYGHFGRDGPDFTREDFDGLIMSKCLFSYKPKKFIMAEEATYKLNRERHRTSIDEAIKPPEISKT
;
A
#
# COMPACT_ATOMS: atom_id res chain seq x y z
N MET A 1 -34.27 18.24 26.27
CA MET A 1 -33.45 19.47 26.10
C MET A 1 -32.31 19.16 25.15
N MET A 2 -32.20 19.88 24.04
CA MET A 2 -31.07 19.74 23.11
C MET A 2 -29.88 20.54 23.69
N LYS A 3 -28.81 19.87 24.08
CA LYS A 3 -27.58 20.55 24.55
C LYS A 3 -26.94 21.30 23.37
N LEU A 4 -26.74 22.60 23.52
CA LEU A 4 -26.16 23.49 22.51
C LEU A 4 -24.62 23.55 22.53
N TYR A 5 -23.98 22.87 23.50
CA TYR A 5 -22.53 22.89 23.70
C TYR A 5 -22.05 21.61 24.40
N ILE A 6 -20.77 21.30 24.22
CA ILE A 6 -20.09 20.15 24.82
C ILE A 6 -18.92 20.64 25.70
N THR A 7 -18.75 20.04 26.87
CA THR A 7 -17.66 20.35 27.80
C THR A 7 -16.40 19.54 27.49
N LYS A 8 -15.24 19.96 28.03
CA LYS A 8 -13.98 19.23 27.85
C LYS A 8 -14.03 17.82 28.43
N ASP A 9 -14.68 17.65 29.57
CA ASP A 9 -14.80 16.35 30.25
C ASP A 9 -15.70 15.41 29.47
N GLU A 10 -16.80 15.92 28.90
CA GLU A 10 -17.66 15.16 27.97
C GLU A 10 -16.89 14.74 26.71
N ILE A 11 -16.14 15.65 26.08
CA ILE A 11 -15.28 15.30 24.93
C ILE A 11 -14.29 14.19 25.31
N ALA A 12 -13.63 14.31 26.46
CA ALA A 12 -12.64 13.33 26.89
C ALA A 12 -13.28 11.96 27.17
N ALA A 13 -14.46 11.93 27.79
CA ALA A 13 -15.22 10.71 28.02
C ALA A 13 -15.65 10.06 26.69
N ASP A 14 -16.23 10.85 25.79
CA ASP A 14 -16.75 10.38 24.50
C ASP A 14 -15.63 9.89 23.57
N LEU A 15 -14.49 10.59 23.50
CA LEU A 15 -13.32 10.15 22.74
C LEU A 15 -12.78 8.81 23.27
N LYS A 16 -12.77 8.63 24.59
CA LYS A 16 -12.30 7.39 25.19
C LYS A 16 -13.25 6.23 24.88
N GLU A 17 -14.55 6.45 25.01
CA GLU A 17 -15.56 5.40 24.86
C GLU A 17 -15.85 5.05 23.40
N HIS A 18 -16.02 6.07 22.55
CA HIS A 18 -16.52 5.90 21.19
C HIS A 18 -15.43 5.88 20.11
N VAL A 19 -14.19 6.29 20.43
CA VAL A 19 -13.09 6.32 19.45
C VAL A 19 -11.92 5.43 19.88
N ILE A 20 -11.40 5.57 21.09
CA ILE A 20 -10.18 4.87 21.51
C ILE A 20 -10.46 3.40 21.82
N LYS A 21 -11.41 3.11 22.72
CA LYS A 21 -11.75 1.73 23.10
C LYS A 21 -12.17 0.85 21.91
N PRO A 22 -12.98 1.32 20.94
CA PRO A 22 -13.39 0.48 19.82
C PRO A 22 -12.26 0.18 18.82
N VAL A 23 -11.21 1.00 18.78
CA VAL A 23 -10.12 0.90 17.79
C VAL A 23 -8.90 0.17 18.35
N ILE A 24 -8.52 0.41 19.60
CA ILE A 24 -7.34 -0.19 20.21
C ILE A 24 -7.72 -1.50 20.92
N PRO A 25 -7.14 -2.66 20.56
CA PRO A 25 -7.43 -3.92 21.25
C PRO A 25 -7.19 -3.83 22.76
N GLU A 26 -8.11 -4.38 23.57
CA GLU A 26 -8.06 -4.27 25.05
C GLU A 26 -6.74 -4.77 25.66
N LYS A 27 -6.14 -5.81 25.08
CA LYS A 27 -4.84 -6.35 25.52
C LYS A 27 -3.69 -5.34 25.41
N ASN A 28 -3.85 -4.29 24.61
CA ASN A 28 -2.90 -3.20 24.43
C ASN A 28 -3.25 -1.98 25.31
N LEU A 29 -4.36 -2.02 26.07
CA LEU A 29 -4.80 -0.95 26.95
C LEU A 29 -4.41 -1.24 28.41
N ASP A 30 -3.22 -0.79 28.82
CA ASP A 30 -2.77 -0.92 30.21
C ASP A 30 -3.14 0.29 31.08
N LYS A 31 -2.95 0.16 32.40
CA LYS A 31 -3.25 1.22 33.38
C LYS A 31 -2.24 2.39 33.35
N LYS A 32 -1.12 2.25 32.65
CA LYS A 32 -0.05 3.26 32.56
C LYS A 32 -0.17 4.14 31.33
N ILE A 33 -1.16 3.90 30.46
CA ILE A 33 -1.39 4.72 29.27
C ILE A 33 -1.67 6.16 29.65
N ILE A 34 -0.93 7.04 28.99
CA ILE A 34 -1.11 8.49 29.07
C ILE A 34 -2.05 8.90 27.95
N PHE A 35 -3.18 9.50 28.31
CA PHE A 35 -4.16 10.03 27.36
C PHE A 35 -4.05 11.55 27.27
N HIS A 36 -3.69 12.06 26.10
CA HIS A 36 -3.73 13.49 25.79
C HIS A 36 -4.95 13.79 24.90
N LEU A 37 -6.09 14.11 25.52
CA LEU A 37 -7.35 14.39 24.82
C LEU A 37 -7.62 15.89 24.80
N ASN A 38 -7.58 16.49 23.61
CA ASN A 38 -7.64 17.94 23.39
C ASN A 38 -6.74 18.73 24.38
N PRO A 39 -5.41 18.49 24.35
CA PRO A 39 -4.49 19.07 25.34
C PRO A 39 -4.44 20.60 25.28
N SER A 40 -4.65 21.21 24.12
CA SER A 40 -4.74 22.67 23.93
C SER A 40 -6.04 23.28 24.48
N GLY A 41 -6.99 22.45 24.95
CA GLY A 41 -8.28 22.90 25.44
C GLY A 41 -9.29 23.08 24.31
N ARG A 42 -9.67 24.33 24.03
CA ARG A 42 -10.79 24.65 23.13
C ARG A 42 -10.35 24.61 21.67
N PHE A 43 -10.94 23.71 20.88
CA PHE A 43 -10.69 23.59 19.44
C PHE A 43 -12.02 23.69 18.65
N VAL A 44 -12.55 24.91 18.53
CA VAL A 44 -13.84 25.17 17.84
C VAL A 44 -13.61 25.61 16.39
N ILE A 45 -12.57 26.40 16.16
CA ILE A 45 -12.20 26.89 14.83
C ILE A 45 -11.16 25.92 14.28
N GLY A 46 -11.37 25.39 13.07
CA GLY A 46 -10.46 24.45 12.43
C GLY A 46 -10.54 24.49 10.91
N GLY A 47 -9.64 23.76 10.25
CA GLY A 47 -9.56 23.71 8.80
C GLY A 47 -8.89 24.94 8.16
N PRO A 48 -8.97 25.05 6.82
CA PRO A 48 -8.20 26.02 6.05
C PRO A 48 -8.68 27.47 6.21
N HIS A 49 -9.89 27.68 6.73
CA HIS A 49 -10.53 28.99 6.77
C HIS A 49 -9.75 30.02 7.61
N THR A 50 -9.14 29.59 8.72
CA THR A 50 -8.58 30.51 9.72
C THR A 50 -7.38 29.95 10.51
N CYS A 51 -7.03 28.67 10.37
CA CYS A 51 -6.05 28.03 11.28
C CYS A 51 -4.77 27.55 10.60
N ASP A 52 -4.86 26.76 9.54
CA ASP A 52 -3.68 26.11 8.95
C ASP A 52 -3.84 25.93 7.43
N ALA A 53 -2.83 26.37 6.69
CA ALA A 53 -2.81 26.25 5.24
C ALA A 53 -2.44 24.82 4.83
N GLY A 54 -3.34 24.16 4.11
CA GLY A 54 -3.11 22.81 3.57
C GLY A 54 -2.44 22.84 2.19
N LEU A 55 -1.43 21.99 1.99
CA LEU A 55 -0.83 21.74 0.67
C LEU A 55 -0.76 20.23 0.38
N THR A 56 -1.00 19.87 -0.88
CA THR A 56 -0.88 18.49 -1.38
C THR A 56 0.53 17.97 -1.13
N GLY A 57 0.64 16.72 -0.64
CA GLY A 57 1.94 16.08 -0.42
C GLY A 57 2.65 16.48 0.88
N ARG A 58 1.96 17.11 1.84
CA ARG A 58 2.52 17.44 3.16
C ARG A 58 2.25 16.39 4.26
N LYS A 59 1.80 15.19 3.87
CA LYS A 59 1.45 14.08 4.76
C LYS A 59 1.99 12.72 4.29
N ILE A 60 3.10 12.73 3.54
CA ILE A 60 3.67 11.51 2.90
C ILE A 60 4.02 10.36 3.85
N ILE A 61 4.45 10.67 5.09
CA ILE A 61 4.73 9.63 6.10
C ILE A 61 3.44 9.03 6.67
N ILE A 62 2.38 9.84 6.82
CA ILE A 62 1.05 9.38 7.22
C ILE A 62 0.41 8.55 6.10
N ASP A 63 0.64 8.94 4.84
CA ASP A 63 0.16 8.21 3.68
C ASP A 63 0.80 6.82 3.56
N THR A 64 1.97 6.60 4.13
CA THR A 64 2.76 5.37 3.95
C THR A 64 2.79 4.48 5.19
N TYR A 65 3.86 4.56 5.98
CA TYR A 65 4.23 3.55 6.98
C TYR A 65 4.40 4.14 8.38
N GLY A 66 4.02 5.40 8.60
CA GLY A 66 4.07 6.03 9.92
C GLY A 66 5.46 6.12 10.54
N GLY A 67 6.50 6.21 9.69
CA GLY A 67 7.91 6.28 10.10
C GLY A 67 8.65 4.94 10.04
N TRP A 68 7.96 3.82 9.81
CA TRP A 68 8.59 2.52 9.58
C TRP A 68 9.11 2.38 8.14
N GLY A 69 10.16 1.59 7.94
CA GLY A 69 10.76 1.37 6.63
C GLY A 69 11.54 2.62 6.15
N ALA A 70 11.24 3.09 4.95
CA ALA A 70 11.82 4.32 4.39
C ALA A 70 10.85 5.02 3.44
N HIS A 71 11.17 6.25 3.05
CA HIS A 71 10.39 7.04 2.10
C HIS A 71 11.30 7.74 1.08
N GLY A 72 11.00 7.62 -0.22
CA GLY A 72 11.81 8.21 -1.31
C GLY A 72 11.59 9.71 -1.54
N GLY A 73 10.61 10.30 -0.86
CA GLY A 73 10.31 11.75 -0.87
C GLY A 73 9.12 12.15 -1.77
N GLY A 74 8.78 11.35 -2.76
CA GLY A 74 7.67 11.64 -3.68
C GLY A 74 6.28 11.56 -3.03
N ALA A 75 5.48 12.62 -3.16
CA ALA A 75 4.06 12.59 -2.79
C ALA A 75 3.21 11.78 -3.78
N PHE A 76 2.04 11.29 -3.34
CA PHE A 76 1.14 10.49 -4.18
C PHE A 76 -0.02 11.27 -4.79
N SER A 77 -0.76 12.04 -3.99
CA SER A 77 -1.99 12.73 -4.42
C SER A 77 -1.72 13.77 -5.51
N GLY A 78 -2.63 13.85 -6.50
CA GLY A 78 -2.50 14.74 -7.66
C GLY A 78 -1.64 14.21 -8.81
N LYS A 79 -1.07 13.00 -8.70
CA LYS A 79 -0.23 12.39 -9.74
C LYS A 79 -0.95 11.24 -10.44
N ASP A 80 -0.96 11.25 -11.76
CA ASP A 80 -1.41 10.10 -12.55
C ASP A 80 -0.37 8.94 -12.48
N PRO A 81 -0.75 7.69 -12.82
CA PRO A 81 0.09 6.52 -12.56
C PRO A 81 1.34 6.41 -13.44
N THR A 82 1.53 7.29 -14.42
CA THR A 82 2.80 7.39 -15.14
C THR A 82 3.94 7.92 -14.25
N LYS A 83 3.60 8.58 -13.12
CA LYS A 83 4.57 9.13 -12.19
C LYS A 83 5.00 8.03 -11.22
N VAL A 84 6.26 7.63 -11.34
CA VAL A 84 6.88 6.55 -10.55
C VAL A 84 6.85 6.79 -9.04
N ASP A 85 6.72 8.04 -8.59
CA ASP A 85 6.49 8.36 -7.18
C ASP A 85 5.27 7.61 -6.62
N ARG A 86 4.20 7.48 -7.42
CA ARG A 86 2.99 6.75 -7.03
C ARG A 86 3.05 5.30 -7.45
N SER A 87 3.27 5.02 -8.74
CA SER A 87 3.23 3.65 -9.27
C SER A 87 4.38 2.79 -8.73
N GLY A 88 5.59 3.34 -8.68
CA GLY A 88 6.77 2.70 -8.07
C GLY A 88 6.53 2.39 -6.59
N ALA A 89 5.97 3.31 -5.81
CA ALA A 89 5.62 3.05 -4.41
C ALA A 89 4.54 1.96 -4.25
N CYS A 90 3.55 1.91 -5.15
CA CYS A 90 2.53 0.86 -5.14
C CYS A 90 3.09 -0.53 -5.45
N ILE A 91 3.99 -0.65 -6.44
CA ILE A 91 4.54 -1.96 -6.80
C ILE A 91 5.51 -2.49 -5.75
N VAL A 92 6.33 -1.63 -5.14
CA VAL A 92 7.22 -2.09 -4.05
C VAL A 92 6.45 -2.45 -2.78
N ARG A 93 5.28 -1.83 -2.54
CA ARG A 93 4.35 -2.27 -1.50
C ARG A 93 3.84 -3.68 -1.78
N GLN A 94 3.40 -3.95 -3.01
CA GLN A 94 2.92 -5.27 -3.41
C GLN A 94 4.05 -6.32 -3.28
N ALA A 95 5.26 -6.01 -3.77
CA ALA A 95 6.43 -6.87 -3.65
C ALA A 95 6.78 -7.19 -2.19
N GLY A 96 6.90 -6.16 -1.34
CA GLY A 96 7.19 -6.36 0.09
C GLY A 96 6.12 -7.16 0.80
N ARG A 97 4.84 -6.89 0.51
CA ARG A 97 3.72 -7.67 1.04
C ARG A 97 3.79 -9.13 0.59
N SER A 98 4.07 -9.39 -0.69
CA SER A 98 4.21 -10.75 -1.23
C SER A 98 5.38 -11.52 -0.62
N ILE A 99 6.53 -10.88 -0.34
CA ILE A 99 7.66 -11.51 0.35
C ILE A 99 7.26 -11.97 1.77
N VAL A 100 6.56 -11.12 2.52
CA VAL A 100 6.14 -11.45 3.89
C VAL A 100 4.99 -12.48 3.88
N ALA A 101 4.01 -12.33 2.99
CA ALA A 101 2.85 -13.21 2.89
C ALA A 101 3.20 -14.61 2.38
N SER A 102 4.20 -14.76 1.50
CA SER A 102 4.77 -16.06 1.12
C SER A 102 5.61 -16.70 2.23
N GLY A 103 5.85 -15.96 3.32
CA GLY A 103 6.61 -16.43 4.46
C GLY A 103 8.11 -16.51 4.23
N LEU A 104 8.66 -15.82 3.21
CA LEU A 104 10.09 -15.75 2.95
C LEU A 104 10.84 -14.91 3.99
N ALA A 105 10.18 -13.89 4.54
CA ALA A 105 10.70 -13.06 5.63
C ALA A 105 9.58 -12.66 6.60
N ARG A 106 9.94 -12.23 7.80
CA ARG A 106 8.96 -11.65 8.75
C ARG A 106 8.78 -10.15 8.53
N ARG A 107 9.83 -9.48 8.06
CA ARG A 107 9.85 -8.05 7.71
C ARG A 107 10.77 -7.88 6.51
N CYS A 108 10.46 -6.92 5.65
CA CYS A 108 11.35 -6.55 4.56
C CYS A 108 11.16 -5.08 4.19
N ILE A 109 12.16 -4.54 3.51
CA ILE A 109 12.09 -3.28 2.79
C ILE A 109 12.51 -3.52 1.34
N VAL A 110 11.81 -2.86 0.42
CA VAL A 110 12.10 -2.90 -1.01
C VAL A 110 12.26 -1.46 -1.49
N GLN A 111 13.37 -1.18 -2.19
CA GLN A 111 13.66 0.12 -2.76
C GLN A 111 13.81 -0.01 -4.28
N VAL A 112 13.30 0.99 -5.01
CA VAL A 112 13.47 1.11 -6.46
C VAL A 112 13.81 2.55 -6.81
N SER A 113 14.65 2.77 -7.83
CA SER A 113 14.97 4.09 -8.36
C SER A 113 14.92 4.12 -9.89
N TYR A 114 14.62 5.29 -10.46
CA TYR A 114 14.46 5.48 -11.90
C TYR A 114 15.20 6.73 -12.37
N ALA A 115 15.64 6.71 -13.63
CA ALA A 115 16.01 7.90 -14.37
C ALA A 115 14.85 8.32 -15.29
N ILE A 116 14.68 9.63 -15.48
CA ILE A 116 13.66 10.15 -16.40
C ILE A 116 13.94 9.64 -17.83
N GLY A 117 12.91 9.10 -18.48
CA GLY A 117 13.02 8.55 -19.84
C GLY A 117 13.60 7.13 -19.93
N VAL A 118 14.04 6.54 -18.81
CA VAL A 118 14.53 5.15 -18.78
C VAL A 118 13.43 4.23 -18.24
N PRO A 119 13.01 3.20 -19.01
CA PRO A 119 11.93 2.31 -18.57
C PRO A 119 12.35 1.37 -17.45
N GLU A 120 13.59 0.86 -17.49
CA GLU A 120 14.12 -0.05 -16.47
C GLU A 120 14.55 0.71 -15.21
N PRO A 121 14.36 0.13 -14.01
CA PRO A 121 14.85 0.74 -12.78
C PRO A 121 16.40 0.74 -12.74
N LEU A 122 16.98 1.83 -12.26
CA LEU A 122 18.43 1.95 -12.08
C LEU A 122 18.94 1.02 -10.97
N SER A 123 18.14 0.87 -9.92
CA SER A 123 18.45 -0.02 -8.80
C SER A 123 17.18 -0.63 -8.23
N VAL A 124 17.30 -1.87 -7.76
CA VAL A 124 16.31 -2.57 -6.95
C VAL A 124 17.06 -3.18 -5.77
N LEU A 125 16.62 -2.88 -4.55
CA LEU A 125 17.19 -3.39 -3.31
C LEU A 125 16.11 -4.08 -2.48
N VAL A 126 16.49 -5.19 -1.85
CA VAL A 126 15.69 -5.91 -0.86
C VAL A 126 16.55 -6.11 0.38
N ASP A 127 16.00 -5.80 1.55
CA ASP A 127 16.61 -6.08 2.85
C ASP A 127 15.54 -6.67 3.77
N THR A 128 15.80 -7.83 4.37
CA THR A 128 14.85 -8.52 5.26
C THR A 128 15.09 -8.28 6.74
N TYR A 129 15.97 -7.34 7.10
CA TYR A 129 16.40 -7.05 8.47
C TYR A 129 16.87 -8.30 9.21
N GLY A 130 17.52 -9.23 8.50
CA GLY A 130 17.97 -10.52 9.04
C GLY A 130 16.84 -11.52 9.36
N THR A 131 15.59 -11.26 8.91
CA THR A 131 14.46 -12.16 9.11
C THR A 131 14.16 -13.08 7.92
N GLY A 132 14.91 -12.95 6.84
CA GLY A 132 14.81 -13.79 5.66
C GLY A 132 15.19 -15.24 5.96
N LYS A 133 14.44 -16.18 5.39
CA LYS A 133 14.74 -17.62 5.43
C LYS A 133 15.78 -18.04 4.40
N ILE A 134 15.95 -17.21 3.37
CA ILE A 134 16.95 -17.34 2.32
C ILE A 134 17.70 -16.01 2.20
N PRO A 135 18.90 -15.98 1.61
CA PRO A 135 19.68 -14.75 1.46
C PRO A 135 18.90 -13.67 0.69
N ASP A 136 19.06 -12.40 1.10
CA ASP A 136 18.37 -11.27 0.47
C ASP A 136 18.65 -11.14 -1.03
N LYS A 137 19.83 -11.59 -1.49
CA LYS A 137 20.18 -11.66 -2.92
C LYS A 137 19.28 -12.61 -3.70
N GLU A 138 18.89 -13.75 -3.11
CA GLU A 138 17.98 -14.71 -3.74
C GLU A 138 16.55 -14.17 -3.77
N ILE A 139 16.12 -13.52 -2.67
CA ILE A 139 14.82 -12.84 -2.62
C ILE A 139 14.74 -11.74 -3.68
N LEU A 140 15.83 -10.97 -3.85
CA LEU A 140 15.94 -9.95 -4.89
C LEU A 140 15.76 -10.57 -6.29
N SER A 141 16.40 -11.70 -6.60
CA SER A 141 16.20 -12.38 -7.88
C SER A 141 14.75 -12.80 -8.08
N ILE A 142 14.12 -13.40 -7.07
CA ILE A 142 12.70 -13.78 -7.12
C ILE A 142 11.82 -12.56 -7.39
N VAL A 143 12.08 -11.44 -6.71
CA VAL A 143 11.32 -10.20 -6.91
C VAL A 143 11.47 -9.68 -8.33
N LYS A 144 12.69 -9.68 -8.89
CA LYS A 144 12.94 -9.22 -10.27
C LYS A 144 12.32 -10.15 -11.34
N GLU A 145 12.18 -11.43 -11.05
CA GLU A 145 11.53 -12.40 -11.94
C GLU A 145 10.00 -12.31 -11.91
N ASN A 146 9.42 -11.93 -10.76
CA ASN A 146 7.96 -11.91 -10.55
C ASN A 146 7.33 -10.54 -10.80
N PHE A 147 8.07 -9.44 -10.62
CA PHE A 147 7.54 -8.08 -10.77
C PHE A 147 8.21 -7.34 -11.93
N ASP A 148 7.37 -6.81 -12.82
CA ASP A 148 7.82 -5.90 -13.86
C ASP A 148 7.81 -4.46 -13.33
N PHE A 149 9.00 -3.91 -13.12
CA PHE A 149 9.19 -2.56 -12.58
C PHE A 149 9.12 -1.46 -13.65
N ARG A 150 8.84 -1.77 -14.91
CA ARG A 150 8.72 -0.72 -15.94
C ARG A 150 7.45 0.09 -15.69
N PRO A 151 7.49 1.44 -15.69
CA PRO A 151 6.33 2.27 -15.31
C PRO A 151 5.03 1.97 -16.08
N GLY A 152 5.15 1.68 -17.37
CA GLY A 152 4.00 1.29 -18.21
C GLY A 152 3.39 -0.05 -17.77
N MET A 153 4.24 -1.02 -17.43
CA MET A 153 3.83 -2.35 -17.00
C MET A 153 3.25 -2.34 -15.59
N ILE A 154 3.81 -1.53 -14.69
CA ILE A 154 3.22 -1.32 -13.35
C ILE A 154 1.79 -0.77 -13.48
N ALA A 155 1.59 0.22 -14.35
CA ALA A 155 0.27 0.83 -14.53
C ALA A 155 -0.78 -0.17 -15.04
N ILE A 156 -0.37 -1.13 -15.87
CA ILE A 156 -1.23 -2.21 -16.39
C ILE A 156 -1.45 -3.29 -15.32
N SER A 157 -0.37 -3.80 -14.73
CA SER A 157 -0.41 -4.90 -13.75
C SER A 157 -1.27 -4.57 -12.54
N LEU A 158 -1.23 -3.31 -12.08
CA LEU A 158 -2.02 -2.83 -10.95
C LEU A 158 -3.34 -2.17 -11.36
N ASP A 159 -3.69 -2.18 -12.65
CA ASP A 159 -4.90 -1.56 -13.19
C ASP A 159 -5.08 -0.10 -12.72
N LEU A 160 -3.99 0.68 -12.75
CA LEU A 160 -3.96 2.02 -12.17
C LEU A 160 -4.59 3.09 -13.07
N LYS A 161 -4.76 2.80 -14.36
CA LYS A 161 -5.44 3.71 -15.30
C LYS A 161 -6.96 3.57 -15.26
N ARG A 162 -7.51 2.62 -14.49
CA ARG A 162 -8.95 2.49 -14.28
C ARG A 162 -9.53 3.80 -13.73
N GLY A 163 -10.27 4.49 -14.59
CA GLY A 163 -11.03 5.67 -14.22
C GLY A 163 -12.30 5.31 -13.44
N GLY A 164 -12.93 6.32 -12.84
CA GLY A 164 -14.19 6.15 -12.10
C GLY A 164 -14.01 5.69 -10.65
N ASN A 165 -15.14 5.60 -9.93
CA ASN A 165 -15.29 5.08 -8.56
C ASN A 165 -14.54 5.84 -7.44
N GLY A 166 -13.93 7.00 -7.74
CA GLY A 166 -13.18 7.78 -6.77
C GLY A 166 -11.99 7.00 -6.17
N ARG A 167 -11.42 6.04 -6.91
CA ARG A 167 -10.36 5.13 -6.45
C ARG A 167 -9.22 5.87 -5.75
N PHE A 168 -8.64 6.87 -6.39
CA PHE A 168 -7.56 7.67 -5.81
C PHE A 168 -8.02 8.65 -4.74
N LEU A 169 -9.27 9.11 -4.78
CA LEU A 169 -9.84 9.94 -3.71
C LEU A 169 -9.92 9.16 -2.40
N LYS A 170 -10.35 7.89 -2.46
CA LYS A 170 -10.36 6.99 -1.29
C LYS A 170 -8.97 6.87 -0.67
N THR A 171 -7.90 6.90 -1.45
CA THR A 171 -6.52 6.79 -0.96
C THR A 171 -5.96 8.05 -0.30
N ALA A 172 -6.56 9.22 -0.55
CA ALA A 172 -6.03 10.52 -0.12
C ALA A 172 -6.21 10.81 1.39
N ALA A 173 -6.91 9.94 2.12
CA ALA A 173 -7.08 10.01 3.56
C ALA A 173 -7.00 8.59 4.17
N TYR A 174 -6.56 8.51 5.42
CA TYR A 174 -6.39 7.26 6.18
C TYR A 174 -5.37 6.28 5.60
N GLY A 175 -4.38 6.81 4.89
CA GLY A 175 -3.28 6.01 4.35
C GLY A 175 -3.59 5.37 3.01
N HIS A 176 -2.51 5.21 2.24
CA HIS A 176 -2.52 4.51 0.97
C HIS A 176 -2.45 2.99 1.17
N PHE A 177 -1.72 2.51 2.17
CA PHE A 177 -1.40 1.09 2.34
C PHE A 177 -2.15 0.44 3.49
N GLY A 178 -2.21 -0.89 3.49
CA GLY A 178 -2.83 -1.69 4.57
C GLY A 178 -4.35 -1.62 4.61
N ARG A 179 -5.00 -1.42 3.46
CA ARG A 179 -6.46 -1.31 3.33
C ARG A 179 -6.99 -2.38 2.40
N ASP A 180 -8.05 -3.06 2.84
CA ASP A 180 -8.70 -4.08 2.05
C ASP A 180 -9.74 -3.48 1.09
N GLY A 181 -9.91 -4.12 -0.07
CA GLY A 181 -10.98 -3.81 -1.02
C GLY A 181 -10.53 -3.80 -2.49
N PRO A 182 -11.49 -3.90 -3.43
CA PRO A 182 -11.22 -4.11 -4.86
C PRO A 182 -10.56 -2.92 -5.57
N ASP A 183 -10.52 -1.75 -4.91
CA ASP A 183 -9.86 -0.54 -5.39
C ASP A 183 -8.40 -0.44 -4.95
N PHE A 184 -7.93 -1.34 -4.09
CA PHE A 184 -6.56 -1.35 -3.56
C PHE A 184 -5.76 -2.53 -4.11
N THR A 185 -5.75 -2.72 -5.44
CA THR A 185 -5.06 -3.86 -6.12
C THR A 185 -3.59 -4.06 -5.70
N ARG A 186 -2.89 -3.01 -5.28
CA ARG A 186 -1.53 -3.09 -4.71
C ARG A 186 -1.42 -3.84 -3.37
N GLU A 187 -2.54 -4.00 -2.67
CA GLU A 187 -2.65 -4.80 -1.45
C GLU A 187 -3.05 -6.24 -1.78
N ASP A 188 -3.32 -6.60 -3.04
CA ASP A 188 -3.55 -7.98 -3.41
C ASP A 188 -2.26 -8.80 -3.25
N PHE A 189 -2.42 -10.08 -2.90
CA PHE A 189 -1.27 -10.99 -2.86
C PHE A 189 -0.99 -11.44 -4.27
N ASP A 190 0.15 -11.01 -4.81
CA ASP A 190 0.68 -11.62 -6.02
C ASP A 190 1.51 -12.83 -5.62
N GLY A 191 1.11 -14.01 -6.07
CA GLY A 191 1.77 -15.27 -5.73
C GLY A 191 3.18 -15.28 -6.31
N LEU A 192 4.20 -15.38 -5.45
CA LEU A 192 5.58 -15.49 -5.93
C LEU A 192 5.81 -16.88 -6.54
N ILE A 193 6.17 -16.90 -7.82
CA ILE A 193 6.69 -18.08 -8.49
C ILE A 193 8.12 -18.28 -7.98
N MET A 194 8.29 -19.32 -7.16
CA MET A 194 9.57 -19.72 -6.61
C MET A 194 10.24 -20.70 -7.58
N SER A 195 11.52 -20.50 -7.90
CA SER A 195 12.27 -21.46 -8.74
C SER A 195 12.29 -22.85 -8.07
N LYS A 196 12.35 -23.91 -8.88
CA LYS A 196 12.24 -25.32 -8.45
C LYS A 196 13.20 -25.72 -7.31
N CYS A 197 14.31 -24.99 -7.10
CA CYS A 197 15.24 -25.23 -5.99
C CYS A 197 14.63 -24.99 -4.60
N LEU A 198 13.61 -24.14 -4.47
CA LEU A 198 13.01 -23.77 -3.18
C LEU A 198 11.77 -24.61 -2.80
N PHE A 199 11.32 -25.51 -3.68
CA PHE A 199 10.14 -26.37 -3.45
C PHE A 199 10.31 -27.39 -2.32
N SER A 200 11.52 -27.56 -1.78
CA SER A 200 11.75 -28.33 -0.54
C SER A 200 11.16 -27.63 0.69
N TYR A 201 10.91 -26.31 0.62
CA TYR A 201 10.44 -25.53 1.74
C TYR A 201 8.90 -25.52 1.81
N LYS A 202 8.31 -26.59 2.36
CA LYS A 202 6.87 -26.62 2.68
C LYS A 202 6.57 -25.71 3.89
N PRO A 203 5.78 -24.63 3.75
CA PRO A 203 5.25 -23.93 4.92
C PRO A 203 4.31 -24.88 5.67
N LYS A 204 4.61 -25.17 6.94
CA LYS A 204 3.67 -25.87 7.84
C LYS A 204 2.47 -24.94 8.06
N LYS A 205 1.33 -25.28 7.43
CA LYS A 205 0.03 -24.58 7.39
C LYS A 205 0.00 -23.32 6.51
N PHE A 206 -0.03 -23.50 5.18
CA PHE A 206 -0.84 -22.70 4.24
C PHE A 206 -0.70 -23.35 2.85
N ILE A 207 -1.34 -24.51 2.68
CA ILE A 207 -1.50 -25.20 1.40
C ILE A 207 -2.97 -25.61 1.41
N MET A 208 -3.83 -24.87 0.72
CA MET A 208 -5.20 -25.24 0.31
C MET A 208 -5.90 -24.14 -0.53
N ALA A 209 -5.23 -23.02 -0.87
CA ALA A 209 -5.67 -22.16 -1.98
C ALA A 209 -4.87 -22.53 -3.26
N GLU A 210 -4.82 -23.82 -3.57
CA GLU A 210 -4.02 -24.36 -4.67
C GLU A 210 -4.77 -24.28 -6.02
N GLU A 211 -4.01 -23.94 -7.05
CA GLU A 211 -4.32 -23.94 -8.50
C GLU A 211 -5.37 -22.96 -9.04
N ALA A 212 -6.50 -22.72 -8.37
CA ALA A 212 -7.59 -21.93 -8.96
C ALA A 212 -7.22 -20.44 -9.10
N THR A 213 -6.69 -19.82 -8.03
CA THR A 213 -6.25 -18.42 -8.04
C THR A 213 -5.03 -18.20 -8.95
N TYR A 214 -4.18 -19.23 -9.06
CA TYR A 214 -3.01 -19.24 -9.94
C TYR A 214 -3.42 -19.25 -11.44
N LYS A 215 -4.40 -20.08 -11.82
CA LYS A 215 -4.94 -20.09 -13.19
C LYS A 215 -5.70 -18.80 -13.51
N LEU A 216 -6.51 -18.30 -12.57
CA LEU A 216 -7.26 -17.03 -12.73
C LEU A 216 -6.35 -15.81 -12.90
N ASN A 217 -5.27 -15.69 -12.13
CA ASN A 217 -4.34 -14.56 -12.28
C ASN A 217 -3.50 -14.67 -13.56
N ARG A 218 -3.12 -15.89 -13.97
CA ARG A 218 -2.42 -16.13 -15.24
C ARG A 218 -3.32 -15.86 -16.46
N GLU A 219 -4.60 -16.24 -16.38
CA GLU A 219 -5.59 -15.89 -17.40
C GLU A 219 -5.82 -14.39 -17.45
N ARG A 220 -6.10 -13.72 -16.32
CA ARG A 220 -6.26 -12.25 -16.28
C ARG A 220 -5.06 -11.51 -16.87
N HIS A 221 -3.84 -11.90 -16.52
CA HIS A 221 -2.65 -11.30 -17.11
C HIS A 221 -2.54 -11.56 -18.61
N ARG A 222 -2.82 -12.78 -19.08
CA ARG A 222 -2.76 -13.13 -20.50
C ARG A 222 -3.83 -12.42 -21.32
N THR A 223 -5.08 -12.40 -20.88
CA THR A 223 -6.17 -11.71 -21.59
C THR A 223 -5.94 -10.19 -21.62
N SER A 224 -5.41 -9.60 -20.54
CA SER A 224 -5.09 -8.17 -20.52
C SER A 224 -3.98 -7.77 -21.51
N ILE A 225 -3.01 -8.67 -21.74
CA ILE A 225 -1.94 -8.48 -22.73
C ILE A 225 -2.50 -8.61 -24.15
N ASP A 226 -3.32 -9.63 -24.40
CA ASP A 226 -3.89 -9.88 -25.73
C ASP A 226 -4.94 -8.81 -26.13
N GLU A 227 -5.69 -8.25 -25.17
CA GLU A 227 -6.62 -7.14 -25.41
C GLU A 227 -5.90 -5.79 -25.62
N ALA A 228 -4.78 -5.56 -24.93
CA ALA A 228 -3.98 -4.34 -25.09
C ALA A 228 -3.19 -4.28 -26.42
N ILE A 229 -3.04 -5.41 -27.12
CA ILE A 229 -2.35 -5.51 -28.42
C ILE A 229 -3.32 -5.33 -29.60
N LYS A 230 -4.63 -5.34 -29.39
CA LYS A 230 -5.59 -5.11 -30.48
C LYS A 230 -5.50 -3.65 -30.98
N PRO A 231 -5.23 -3.41 -32.28
CA PRO A 231 -5.31 -2.08 -32.82
C PRO A 231 -6.75 -1.54 -32.67
N PRO A 232 -6.94 -0.25 -32.40
CA PRO A 232 -8.27 0.33 -32.30
C PRO A 232 -9.03 0.11 -33.62
N GLU A 233 -10.26 -0.39 -33.54
CA GLU A 233 -11.17 -0.43 -34.69
C GLU A 233 -11.39 1.01 -35.16
N ILE A 234 -10.82 1.33 -36.32
CA ILE A 234 -11.08 2.59 -37.01
C ILE A 234 -12.50 2.48 -37.57
N SER A 235 -13.47 3.10 -36.89
CA SER A 235 -14.80 3.29 -37.46
C SER A 235 -14.68 4.17 -38.69
N LYS A 236 -14.87 3.58 -39.88
CA LYS A 236 -15.09 4.35 -41.10
C LYS A 236 -16.52 4.91 -41.06
N THR A 237 -16.63 6.17 -40.68
CA THR A 237 -17.76 7.06 -40.97
C THR A 237 -17.20 8.39 -41.41
#